data_AF-A0A0H5DP86-F1
#
_entry.id   AF-A0A0H5DP86-F1
#
_cell.length_a   1.000
_cell.length_b   1.000
_cell.length_c   1.000
_cell.angle_alpha   90.00
_cell.angle_beta   90.00
_cell.angle_gamma   90.00
#
_symmetry.space_group_name_H-M   'P 1'
#
loop_
_entity.id
_entity.type
_entity.pdbx_description
1 polymer ?
#
loop_
_entity_poly.entity_id
_entity_poly.type
_entity_poly.pdbx_seq_one_letter_code
_entity_poly.pdbx_strand_id
1 'polypeptide(L)'
;MALLKSLKKQIGQFVQSEEVEPLDPATLQIYPQMEAERSFSAENVKRERKEPQSFEVPVTNAYSHGLEEIYQLEQVDVKSIRKMSSCQPVYQESIPENPTRMLRVSQEMDFGFLPEGRRSIDSFVLDEPVMVLGLSQHVETLFSKMNIVMLRDLMNLDSNTLVHIKGMGQGHIEEVKDKLKKYIDGRPLFGCCMIDYESWVKSLIPSAQRKRAYILLEQFDLSNLISLSPPESVEIRRLSLEQREDWIAEAKELFNTYDRRRFLEGRFSEVIEVFLKPWMVKRFGFSTRLDLLERLERLSVKKGVFHKAHAFFSDVFYTGQSPLEKLMGKKEGDLFFAHDAGFEDFQFVMEAINPYFYKKGVCYPVAQLIDYVEKELSKNWKGFQTGFVKRVIFSCDAFTFSQTPESGLIVYRKPH
;
A
#
# COMPACT_ATOMS: atom_id res chain seq x y z
N MET A 1 45.21 8.52 -28.98
CA MET A 1 46.04 8.35 -27.77
C MET A 1 46.04 9.54 -26.80
N ALA A 2 45.43 10.69 -27.10
CA ALA A 2 45.33 11.83 -26.16
C ALA A 2 44.26 11.65 -25.07
N LEU A 3 43.17 10.93 -25.35
CA LEU A 3 42.06 10.67 -24.40
C LEU A 3 42.44 9.72 -23.24
N LEU A 4 43.37 8.79 -23.48
CA LEU A 4 43.87 7.88 -22.43
C LEU A 4 44.82 8.56 -21.42
N LYS A 5 45.44 9.70 -21.82
CA LYS A 5 46.27 10.49 -20.90
C LYS A 5 45.46 11.42 -20.00
N SER A 6 44.25 11.86 -20.40
CA SER A 6 43.40 12.67 -19.52
C SER A 6 42.68 11.83 -18.45
N LEU A 7 42.27 10.60 -18.80
CA LEU A 7 41.65 9.66 -17.85
C LEU A 7 42.61 9.21 -16.72
N LYS A 8 43.90 9.03 -17.03
CA LYS A 8 44.91 8.66 -16.01
C LYS A 8 45.25 9.82 -15.04
N LYS A 9 44.97 11.07 -15.43
CA LYS A 9 45.18 12.26 -14.60
C LYS A 9 44.01 12.56 -13.66
N GLN A 10 42.79 12.13 -14.02
CA GLN A 10 41.59 12.30 -13.19
C GLN A 10 41.40 11.19 -12.15
N ILE A 11 41.90 9.99 -12.39
CA ILE A 11 41.83 8.87 -11.43
C ILE A 11 42.86 9.02 -10.29
N GLY A 12 43.95 9.76 -10.52
CA GLY A 12 44.97 10.06 -9.50
C GLY A 12 44.61 11.14 -8.49
N GLN A 13 43.43 11.76 -8.59
CA GLN A 13 42.95 12.79 -7.65
C GLN A 13 41.97 12.25 -6.60
N PHE A 14 41.60 10.97 -6.66
CA PHE A 14 40.60 10.35 -5.77
C PHE A 14 41.18 9.34 -4.78
N VAL A 15 42.50 9.20 -4.70
CA VAL A 15 43.16 8.30 -3.75
C VAL A 15 44.28 9.08 -3.05
N GLN A 16 44.18 9.14 -1.71
CA GLN A 16 44.93 9.95 -0.72
C GLN A 16 44.22 11.29 -0.41
N SER A 17 43.72 11.58 0.80
CA SER A 17 44.06 11.09 2.14
C SER A 17 42.89 11.26 3.11
N GLU A 18 42.80 10.36 4.09
CA GLU A 18 42.00 10.46 5.31
C GLU A 18 42.43 11.66 6.16
N GLU A 19 41.49 12.27 6.90
CA GLU A 19 41.74 12.69 8.28
C GLU A 19 40.41 12.68 9.05
N VAL A 20 40.45 11.97 10.18
CA VAL A 20 39.36 11.69 11.11
C VAL A 20 39.47 12.71 12.25
N GLU A 21 38.38 13.43 12.56
CA GLU A 21 38.20 14.06 13.87
C GLU A 21 36.80 13.77 14.44
N PRO A 22 36.66 13.57 15.76
CA PRO A 22 35.43 13.08 16.38
C PRO A 22 34.48 14.23 16.74
N LEU A 23 33.18 14.03 16.51
CA LEU A 23 32.12 14.96 16.92
C LEU A 23 31.64 14.63 18.34
N ASP A 24 31.85 15.57 19.25
CA ASP A 24 31.42 15.59 20.66
C ASP A 24 29.92 15.95 20.78
N PRO A 25 29.15 15.38 21.73
CA PRO A 25 27.69 15.53 21.80
C PRO A 25 27.31 16.63 22.81
N ALA A 26 27.24 17.89 22.36
CA ALA A 26 26.71 18.96 23.21
C ALA A 26 26.11 20.12 22.38
N THR A 27 24.85 19.99 21.97
CA THR A 27 23.90 21.13 21.94
C THR A 27 22.47 20.63 21.77
N LEU A 28 21.94 20.15 22.89
CA LEU A 28 20.50 20.05 23.15
C LEU A 28 20.02 21.39 23.74
N GLN A 29 18.74 21.69 23.50
CA GLN A 29 17.92 22.79 24.05
C GLN A 29 18.11 24.12 23.29
N ILE A 30 17.05 24.77 22.78
CA ILE A 30 16.02 25.47 23.55
C ILE A 30 14.75 25.66 22.68
N TYR A 31 13.57 25.28 23.20
CA TYR A 31 12.26 25.89 22.86
C TYR A 31 12.06 27.13 23.73
N PRO A 32 11.25 28.12 23.31
CA PRO A 32 10.00 28.27 24.06
C PRO A 32 8.77 28.69 23.24
N GLN A 33 7.62 28.19 23.71
CA GLN A 33 6.27 28.70 23.50
C GLN A 33 6.12 30.11 24.08
N MET A 34 5.18 30.91 23.56
CA MET A 34 4.31 31.73 24.42
C MET A 34 3.05 32.22 23.70
N GLU A 35 1.91 31.96 24.33
CA GLU A 35 0.59 32.50 24.03
C GLU A 35 0.37 33.85 24.76
N ALA A 36 -0.52 34.65 24.16
CA ALA A 36 -1.49 35.59 24.73
C ALA A 36 -1.05 36.66 25.78
N GLU A 37 -1.34 37.94 25.51
CA GLU A 37 -2.50 38.64 26.11
C GLU A 37 -2.64 40.10 25.63
N ARG A 38 -3.86 40.60 25.84
CA ARG A 38 -4.47 41.88 25.45
C ARG A 38 -3.86 43.10 26.15
N SER A 39 -3.95 44.29 25.53
CA SER A 39 -4.63 45.47 26.15
C SER A 39 -4.63 46.73 25.26
N PHE A 40 -5.66 47.53 25.48
CA PHE A 40 -6.08 48.79 24.85
C PHE A 40 -5.29 50.03 25.32
N SER A 41 -5.18 51.05 24.46
CA SER A 41 -5.39 52.51 24.70
C SER A 41 -4.89 53.28 23.47
N ALA A 42 -5.69 54.07 22.73
CA ALA A 42 -6.40 55.31 23.01
C ALA A 42 -5.52 56.57 23.05
N GLU A 43 -5.82 57.48 22.11
CA GLU A 43 -5.62 58.94 22.11
C GLU A 43 -4.20 59.53 21.99
N ASN A 44 -3.98 60.29 20.91
CA ASN A 44 -4.02 61.75 21.01
C ASN A 44 -4.03 62.47 19.65
N VAL A 45 -5.05 63.29 19.46
CA VAL A 45 -5.24 64.31 18.42
C VAL A 45 -4.76 65.66 18.96
N LYS A 46 -3.99 66.42 18.17
CA LYS A 46 -3.91 67.90 18.24
C LYS A 46 -3.72 68.43 16.80
N ARG A 47 -4.74 69.11 16.23
CA ARG A 47 -4.98 70.59 16.20
C ARG A 47 -3.91 71.37 15.43
N GLU A 48 -4.17 72.40 14.62
CA GLU A 48 -5.32 73.02 13.94
C GLU A 48 -4.79 74.30 13.22
N ARG A 49 -5.57 74.87 12.27
CA ARG A 49 -5.55 76.24 11.67
C ARG A 49 -4.53 76.56 10.56
N LYS A 50 -4.92 76.83 9.30
CA LYS A 50 -5.78 77.88 8.63
C LYS A 50 -5.06 79.23 8.41
N GLU A 51 -4.97 79.67 7.14
CA GLU A 51 -5.64 80.86 6.56
C GLU A 51 -5.34 81.04 5.04
N PRO A 52 -6.12 81.85 4.27
CA PRO A 52 -6.45 81.63 2.84
C PRO A 52 -6.20 82.84 1.89
N GLN A 53 -6.74 82.72 0.66
CA GLN A 53 -7.03 83.74 -0.39
C GLN A 53 -5.96 83.88 -1.50
N SER A 54 -6.30 83.96 -2.80
CA SER A 54 -7.37 84.77 -3.44
C SER A 54 -7.69 84.39 -4.92
N PHE A 55 -8.98 84.49 -5.28
CA PHE A 55 -9.63 84.94 -6.56
C PHE A 55 -9.47 84.13 -7.88
N GLU A 56 -10.45 83.86 -8.77
CA GLU A 56 -11.92 84.04 -8.88
C GLU A 56 -12.49 83.24 -10.11
N VAL A 57 -13.66 82.55 -9.95
CA VAL A 57 -14.90 82.56 -10.82
C VAL A 57 -14.89 81.81 -12.19
N PRO A 58 -16.00 81.20 -12.68
CA PRO A 58 -16.91 80.18 -12.11
C PRO A 58 -17.22 79.04 -13.13
N VAL A 59 -17.13 77.75 -12.79
CA VAL A 59 -17.78 76.72 -13.64
C VAL A 59 -19.11 76.36 -13.01
N THR A 60 -20.17 76.70 -13.73
CA THR A 60 -21.56 76.35 -13.49
C THR A 60 -21.71 74.90 -13.05
N ASN A 61 -22.27 74.71 -11.86
CA ASN A 61 -22.83 73.43 -11.42
C ASN A 61 -23.95 73.01 -12.39
N ALA A 62 -23.63 72.12 -13.33
CA ALA A 62 -24.59 71.16 -13.85
C ALA A 62 -24.32 69.85 -13.11
N TYR A 63 -25.36 69.32 -12.46
CA TYR A 63 -25.36 68.06 -11.74
C TYR A 63 -24.68 66.94 -12.55
N SER A 64 -23.44 66.58 -12.23
CA SER A 64 -22.88 65.27 -12.55
C SER A 64 -22.95 64.42 -11.29
N HIS A 65 -23.84 63.42 -11.32
CA HIS A 65 -23.77 62.32 -10.36
C HIS A 65 -22.39 61.68 -10.54
N GLY A 66 -21.55 61.65 -9.49
CA GLY A 66 -20.18 61.11 -9.47
C GLY A 66 -20.07 59.60 -9.77
N LEU A 67 -20.65 59.18 -10.89
CA LEU A 67 -20.60 57.86 -11.51
C LEU A 67 -19.73 57.89 -12.78
N GLU A 68 -19.32 59.07 -13.25
CA GLU A 68 -18.49 59.24 -14.45
C GLU A 68 -17.08 58.63 -14.27
N GLU A 69 -16.56 58.57 -13.04
CA GLU A 69 -15.29 57.90 -12.72
C GLU A 69 -15.38 56.37 -12.86
N ILE A 70 -16.57 55.77 -12.73
CA ILE A 70 -16.75 54.31 -12.78
C ILE A 70 -16.94 53.79 -14.21
N TYR A 71 -17.30 54.67 -15.15
CA TYR A 71 -17.46 54.36 -16.56
C TYR A 71 -16.27 54.79 -17.43
N GLN A 72 -15.20 55.32 -16.84
CA GLN A 72 -13.94 55.49 -17.57
C GLN A 72 -13.34 54.11 -17.81
N LEU A 73 -13.53 53.61 -19.04
CA LEU A 73 -12.75 52.52 -19.58
C LEU A 73 -11.28 52.96 -19.57
N GLU A 74 -10.51 52.48 -18.60
CA GLU A 74 -9.05 52.58 -18.64
C GLU A 74 -8.58 52.00 -19.98
N GLN A 75 -8.05 52.87 -20.84
CA GLN A 75 -7.40 52.44 -22.07
C GLN A 75 -6.10 51.74 -21.68
N VAL A 76 -6.17 50.41 -21.54
CA VAL A 76 -4.99 49.57 -21.40
C VAL A 76 -4.17 49.71 -22.68
N ASP A 77 -3.00 50.35 -22.59
CA ASP A 77 -2.06 50.40 -23.71
C ASP A 77 -1.60 48.97 -24.00
N VAL A 78 -1.97 48.44 -25.15
CA VAL A 78 -1.65 47.07 -25.60
C VAL A 78 -0.12 46.84 -25.62
N LYS A 79 0.68 47.90 -25.67
CA LYS A 79 2.15 47.83 -25.59
C LYS A 79 2.69 47.64 -24.16
N SER A 80 1.89 47.91 -23.13
CA SER A 80 2.23 47.65 -21.72
C SER A 80 2.00 46.19 -21.31
N ILE A 81 1.29 45.42 -22.14
CA ILE A 81 1.07 43.98 -21.92
C ILE A 81 2.35 43.24 -22.28
N ARG A 82 3.03 42.71 -21.26
CA ARG A 82 4.20 41.83 -21.41
C ARG A 82 3.77 40.63 -22.27
N LYS A 83 4.30 40.52 -23.50
CA LYS A 83 4.18 39.28 -24.28
C LYS A 83 4.88 38.17 -23.51
N MET A 84 4.10 37.23 -22.96
CA MET A 84 4.62 35.95 -22.51
C MET A 84 5.20 35.25 -23.73
N SER A 85 6.52 35.08 -23.75
CA SER A 85 7.24 34.39 -24.79
C SER A 85 6.57 33.04 -25.08
N SER A 86 6.27 32.78 -26.35
CA SER A 86 5.89 31.46 -26.84
C SER A 86 6.87 30.42 -26.33
N CYS A 87 6.34 29.31 -25.82
CA CYS A 87 7.08 28.16 -25.32
C CYS A 87 8.31 27.89 -26.17
N GLN A 88 9.50 28.08 -25.59
CA GLN A 88 10.63 27.27 -26.01
C GLN A 88 10.23 25.81 -25.74
N PRO A 89 10.62 24.86 -26.60
CA PRO A 89 10.44 23.46 -26.30
C PRO A 89 11.24 23.18 -25.02
N VAL A 90 10.54 23.16 -23.89
CA VAL A 90 11.06 22.55 -22.69
C VAL A 90 11.28 21.12 -23.12
N TYR A 91 12.57 20.74 -23.20
CA TYR A 91 12.96 19.35 -23.28
C TYR A 91 12.04 18.60 -22.33
N GLN A 92 11.25 17.67 -22.87
CA GLN A 92 10.56 16.69 -22.05
C GLN A 92 11.67 16.05 -21.22
N GLU A 93 11.80 16.46 -19.96
CA GLU A 93 12.33 15.57 -18.95
C GLU A 93 11.30 14.45 -18.91
N SER A 94 11.58 13.42 -19.71
CA SER A 94 11.06 12.09 -19.53
C SER A 94 11.02 11.85 -18.03
N ILE A 95 9.84 11.49 -17.54
CA ILE A 95 9.61 10.95 -16.19
C ILE A 95 10.88 10.19 -15.80
N PRO A 96 11.55 10.53 -14.69
CA PRO A 96 12.78 9.88 -14.35
C PRO A 96 12.48 8.38 -14.34
N GLU A 97 13.17 7.62 -15.21
CA GLU A 97 13.40 6.20 -15.03
C GLU A 97 14.19 6.10 -13.73
N ASN A 98 13.48 6.22 -12.60
CA ASN A 98 14.10 6.11 -11.30
C ASN A 98 14.57 4.67 -11.21
N PRO A 99 15.89 4.43 -11.02
CA PRO A 99 16.39 3.09 -10.82
C PRO A 99 15.67 2.55 -9.59
N THR A 100 14.96 1.44 -9.79
CA THR A 100 14.29 0.66 -8.77
C THR A 100 15.19 0.59 -7.53
N ARG A 101 14.97 1.45 -6.53
CA ARG A 101 15.52 1.24 -5.19
C ARG A 101 14.71 0.08 -4.64
N MET A 102 15.12 -1.13 -5.06
CA MET A 102 14.70 -2.35 -4.41
C MET A 102 15.05 -2.19 -2.94
N LEU A 103 14.02 -2.03 -2.11
CA LEU A 103 14.13 -2.28 -0.68
C LEU A 103 14.80 -3.65 -0.56
N ARG A 104 16.06 -3.65 -0.12
CA ARG A 104 16.76 -4.89 0.22
C ARG A 104 15.94 -5.49 1.34
N VAL A 105 15.17 -6.52 1.02
CA VAL A 105 14.57 -7.41 2.00
C VAL A 105 15.69 -7.80 2.95
N SER A 106 15.59 -7.43 4.23
CA SER A 106 16.48 -7.95 5.25
C SER A 106 16.34 -9.48 5.23
N GLN A 107 17.32 -10.16 4.64
CA GLN A 107 17.40 -11.61 4.45
C GLN A 107 17.72 -12.32 5.77
N GLU A 108 17.05 -11.98 6.85
CA GLU A 108 17.24 -12.67 8.11
C GLU A 108 16.24 -13.84 8.13
N MET A 109 16.71 -15.00 7.62
CA MET A 109 16.09 -16.34 7.58
C MET A 109 15.39 -16.80 6.28
N ASP A 110 15.64 -16.18 5.13
CA ASP A 110 15.45 -16.89 3.86
C ASP A 110 16.74 -17.72 3.63
N PHE A 111 16.68 -19.06 3.71
CA PHE A 111 17.82 -19.98 3.52
C PHE A 111 18.39 -19.92 2.09
N GLY A 112 19.01 -18.81 1.69
CA GLY A 112 19.69 -18.66 0.40
C GLY A 112 18.83 -18.96 -0.82
N PHE A 113 17.49 -18.95 -0.71
CA PHE A 113 16.58 -19.43 -1.77
C PHE A 113 16.36 -18.43 -2.92
N LEU A 114 17.37 -17.64 -3.29
CA LEU A 114 17.39 -16.92 -4.56
C LEU A 114 18.31 -17.69 -5.49
N PRO A 115 17.87 -18.05 -6.72
CA PRO A 115 17.97 -17.08 -7.82
C PRO A 115 16.96 -17.30 -8.96
N GLU A 116 16.94 -16.37 -9.93
CA GLU A 116 16.27 -16.43 -11.25
C GLU A 116 14.72 -16.39 -11.28
N GLY A 117 14.19 -15.33 -11.91
CA GLY A 117 12.76 -15.21 -12.21
C GLY A 117 11.89 -14.70 -11.06
N ARG A 118 12.27 -13.57 -10.42
CA ARG A 118 11.36 -12.86 -9.50
C ARG A 118 10.09 -12.49 -10.26
N ARG A 119 9.06 -13.32 -10.13
CA ARG A 119 7.69 -12.91 -10.41
C ARG A 119 7.38 -11.80 -9.43
N SER A 120 6.84 -10.72 -9.96
CA SER A 120 6.55 -9.50 -9.24
C SER A 120 5.13 -9.10 -9.54
N ILE A 121 4.54 -8.34 -8.64
CA ILE A 121 3.20 -7.81 -8.81
C ILE A 121 3.26 -6.31 -9.07
N ASP A 122 2.25 -5.81 -9.76
CA ASP A 122 1.95 -4.39 -9.81
C ASP A 122 1.58 -3.89 -8.41
N SER A 123 2.06 -2.71 -8.05
CA SER A 123 1.75 -2.09 -6.76
C SER A 123 0.25 -1.89 -6.59
N PHE A 124 -0.25 -2.15 -5.38
CA PHE A 124 -1.64 -1.86 -5.00
C PHE A 124 -1.94 -0.36 -5.02
N VAL A 125 -0.91 0.50 -4.96
CA VAL A 125 -1.04 1.95 -5.10
C VAL A 125 -1.73 2.33 -6.41
N LEU A 126 -1.47 1.58 -7.49
CA LEU A 126 -2.06 1.85 -8.80
C LEU A 126 -3.59 1.69 -8.79
N ASP A 127 -4.12 0.82 -7.93
CA ASP A 127 -5.54 0.55 -7.85
C ASP A 127 -6.22 1.35 -6.73
N GLU A 128 -5.51 2.27 -6.08
CA GLU A 128 -6.12 3.18 -5.12
C GLU A 128 -7.06 4.18 -5.82
N PRO A 129 -8.17 4.58 -5.19
CA PRO A 129 -9.05 5.58 -5.75
C PRO A 129 -8.36 6.95 -5.79
N VAL A 130 -8.65 7.75 -6.81
CA VAL A 130 -8.08 9.09 -7.00
C VAL A 130 -8.30 10.01 -5.79
N MET A 131 -9.37 9.77 -5.04
CA MET A 131 -9.70 10.52 -3.82
C MET A 131 -8.64 10.42 -2.70
N VAL A 132 -7.74 9.44 -2.75
CA VAL A 132 -6.64 9.32 -1.77
C VAL A 132 -5.68 10.52 -1.88
N LEU A 133 -5.61 11.16 -3.05
CA LEU A 133 -4.80 12.36 -3.26
C LEU A 133 -5.35 13.60 -2.54
N GLY A 134 -6.59 13.56 -2.05
CA GLY A 134 -7.23 14.68 -1.36
C GLY A 134 -7.35 15.91 -2.26
N LEU A 135 -7.83 15.71 -3.49
CA LEU A 135 -8.02 16.78 -4.47
C LEU A 135 -9.21 17.68 -4.09
N SER A 136 -9.33 18.83 -4.74
CA SER A 136 -10.53 19.65 -4.59
C SER A 136 -11.80 18.90 -5.03
N GLN A 137 -12.91 19.12 -4.32
CA GLN A 137 -14.20 18.44 -4.58
C GLN A 137 -14.67 18.61 -6.03
N HIS A 138 -14.36 19.75 -6.64
CA HIS A 138 -14.64 20.04 -8.05
C HIS A 138 -13.90 19.08 -8.99
N VAL A 139 -12.61 18.83 -8.73
CA VAL A 139 -11.77 17.91 -9.52
C VAL A 139 -12.22 16.47 -9.33
N GLU A 140 -12.52 16.03 -8.11
CA GLU A 140 -13.04 14.67 -7.85
C GLU A 140 -14.39 14.43 -8.58
N THR A 141 -15.26 15.43 -8.61
CA THR A 141 -16.54 15.36 -9.33
C THR A 141 -16.33 15.29 -10.84
N LEU A 142 -15.36 16.02 -11.38
CA LEU A 142 -15.01 15.96 -12.80
C LEU A 142 -14.43 14.61 -13.19
N PHE A 143 -13.52 14.05 -12.39
CA PHE A 143 -12.95 12.72 -12.63
C PHE A 143 -14.00 11.61 -12.54
N SER A 144 -14.95 11.73 -11.59
CA SER A 144 -16.09 10.82 -11.50
C SER A 144 -16.96 10.86 -12.76
N LYS A 145 -17.19 12.04 -13.35
CA LYS A 145 -17.94 12.19 -14.61
C LYS A 145 -17.21 11.60 -15.83
N MET A 146 -15.90 11.48 -15.75
CA MET A 146 -15.05 10.95 -16.83
C MET A 146 -14.66 9.48 -16.63
N ASN A 147 -15.22 8.81 -15.63
CA ASN A 147 -14.87 7.43 -15.24
C ASN A 147 -13.38 7.25 -14.91
N ILE A 148 -12.71 8.31 -14.45
CA ILE A 148 -11.33 8.24 -13.93
C ILE A 148 -11.46 8.01 -12.43
N VAL A 149 -11.47 6.75 -12.01
CA VAL A 149 -11.76 6.37 -10.62
C VAL A 149 -10.49 5.97 -9.87
N MET A 150 -9.53 5.34 -10.55
CA MET A 150 -8.30 4.81 -9.94
C MET A 150 -7.05 5.62 -10.32
N LEU A 151 -5.99 5.51 -9.52
CA LEU A 151 -4.71 6.15 -9.80
C LEU A 151 -4.08 5.64 -11.11
N ARG A 152 -4.27 4.37 -11.45
CA ARG A 152 -3.86 3.80 -12.75
C ARG A 152 -4.49 4.55 -13.92
N ASP A 153 -5.77 4.86 -13.83
CA ASP A 153 -6.49 5.62 -14.87
C ASP A 153 -5.91 7.04 -14.98
N LEU A 154 -5.64 7.67 -13.84
CA LEU A 154 -5.04 9.00 -13.79
C LEU A 154 -3.62 9.06 -14.37
N MET A 155 -2.82 8.02 -14.12
CA MET A 155 -1.45 7.91 -14.66
C MET A 155 -1.41 7.65 -16.16
N ASN A 156 -2.42 6.97 -16.69
CA ASN A 156 -2.53 6.66 -18.12
C ASN A 156 -3.17 7.80 -18.93
N LEU A 157 -3.57 8.91 -18.29
CA LEU A 157 -4.12 10.07 -18.99
C LEU A 157 -3.02 10.90 -19.63
N ASP A 158 -3.18 11.12 -20.94
CA ASP A 158 -2.39 12.11 -21.65
C ASP A 158 -2.68 13.51 -21.10
N SER A 159 -1.61 14.29 -20.88
CA SER A 159 -1.70 15.68 -20.39
C SER A 159 -2.57 16.57 -21.29
N ASN A 160 -2.69 16.23 -22.57
CA ASN A 160 -3.53 16.95 -23.53
C ASN A 160 -5.03 16.73 -23.27
N THR A 161 -5.41 15.53 -22.81
CA THR A 161 -6.81 15.19 -22.50
C THR A 161 -7.30 16.00 -21.30
N LEU A 162 -6.45 16.23 -20.30
CA LEU A 162 -6.77 17.04 -19.10
C LEU A 162 -7.01 18.51 -19.42
N VAL A 163 -6.31 19.08 -20.40
CA VAL A 163 -6.44 20.50 -20.82
C VAL A 163 -7.77 20.75 -21.55
N HIS A 164 -8.32 19.73 -22.21
CA HIS A 164 -9.59 19.84 -22.94
C HIS A 164 -10.83 19.57 -22.06
N ILE A 165 -10.65 19.29 -20.77
CA ILE A 165 -11.76 19.07 -19.84
C ILE A 165 -12.46 20.40 -19.54
N LYS A 166 -13.73 20.51 -19.94
CA LYS A 166 -14.57 21.67 -19.62
C LYS A 166 -14.69 21.85 -18.10
N GLY A 167 -14.14 22.93 -17.58
CA GLY A 167 -14.14 23.27 -16.15
C GLY A 167 -12.87 22.88 -15.39
N MET A 168 -11.86 22.33 -16.07
CA MET A 168 -10.52 22.09 -15.52
C MET A 168 -9.63 23.30 -15.82
N GLY A 169 -9.34 24.13 -14.82
CA GLY A 169 -8.38 25.22 -14.97
C GLY A 169 -6.94 24.72 -14.86
N GLN A 170 -5.98 25.51 -15.36
CA GLN A 170 -4.55 25.17 -15.26
C GLN A 170 -4.10 24.93 -13.80
N GLY A 171 -4.62 25.69 -12.85
CA GLY A 171 -4.35 25.48 -11.41
C GLY A 171 -4.81 24.12 -10.88
N HIS A 172 -5.92 23.57 -11.37
CA HIS A 172 -6.36 22.22 -11.00
C HIS A 172 -5.45 21.14 -11.59
N ILE A 173 -4.93 21.36 -12.80
CA ILE A 173 -4.01 20.43 -13.46
C ILE A 173 -2.67 20.40 -12.73
N GLU A 174 -2.16 21.57 -12.32
CA GLU A 174 -0.95 21.68 -11.52
C GLU A 174 -1.13 21.04 -10.13
N GLU A 175 -2.27 21.28 -9.47
CA GLU A 175 -2.61 20.62 -8.19
C GLU A 175 -2.59 19.09 -8.30
N VAL A 176 -3.22 18.53 -9.34
CA VAL A 176 -3.26 17.09 -9.59
C VAL A 176 -1.86 16.53 -9.81
N LYS A 177 -1.06 17.18 -10.67
CA LYS A 177 0.31 16.74 -10.98
C LYS A 177 1.20 16.79 -9.74
N ASP A 178 1.12 17.86 -8.96
CA ASP A 178 1.93 18.02 -7.75
C ASP A 178 1.57 17.01 -6.67
N LYS A 179 0.27 16.81 -6.42
CA LYS A 179 -0.19 15.84 -5.42
C LYS A 179 0.10 14.40 -5.86
N LEU A 180 -0.10 14.08 -7.13
CA LEU A 180 0.24 12.77 -7.69
C LEU A 180 1.75 12.50 -7.59
N LYS A 181 2.58 13.46 -7.98
CA LYS A 181 4.04 13.35 -7.88
C LYS A 181 4.48 13.15 -6.44
N LYS A 182 3.98 13.97 -5.50
CA LYS A 182 4.29 13.83 -4.07
C LYS A 182 3.82 12.49 -3.49
N TYR A 183 2.69 11.95 -3.95
CA TYR A 183 2.14 10.69 -3.45
C TYR A 183 2.92 9.46 -3.93
N ILE A 184 3.35 9.49 -5.20
CA ILE A 184 4.11 8.41 -5.84
C ILE A 184 5.59 8.46 -5.45
N ASP A 185 6.13 9.63 -5.11
CA ASP A 185 7.55 9.80 -4.84
C ASP A 185 8.06 8.81 -3.78
N GLY A 186 9.13 8.09 -4.13
CA GLY A 186 9.72 7.05 -3.29
C GLY A 186 8.98 5.70 -3.25
N ARG A 187 7.87 5.49 -3.97
CA ARG A 187 7.14 4.20 -4.00
C ARG A 187 7.43 3.39 -5.28
N PRO A 188 7.74 2.08 -5.17
CA PRO A 188 7.78 1.22 -6.36
C PRO A 188 6.35 1.00 -6.87
N LEU A 189 6.11 1.32 -8.15
CA LEU A 189 4.82 1.11 -8.80
C LEU A 189 4.72 -0.24 -9.51
N PHE A 190 5.84 -0.70 -10.05
CA PHE A 190 5.94 -1.96 -10.79
C PHE A 190 7.06 -2.80 -10.18
N GLY A 191 7.02 -4.12 -10.40
CA GLY A 191 8.11 -4.98 -9.94
C GLY A 191 8.12 -5.20 -8.43
N CYS A 192 6.98 -5.05 -7.74
CA CYS A 192 6.94 -5.13 -6.29
C CYS A 192 7.18 -6.58 -5.83
N CYS A 193 8.09 -6.74 -4.86
CA CYS A 193 8.37 -8.01 -4.20
C CYS A 193 7.80 -8.09 -2.77
N MET A 194 7.09 -7.06 -2.36
CA MET A 194 6.43 -6.90 -1.06
C MET A 194 4.99 -6.46 -1.29
N ILE A 195 4.12 -6.72 -0.31
CA ILE A 195 2.69 -6.43 -0.33
C ILE A 195 2.44 -5.21 0.53
N ASP A 196 1.87 -4.16 -0.06
CA ASP A 196 1.37 -3.00 0.67
C ASP A 196 -0.11 -3.22 1.01
N TYR A 197 -0.35 -3.74 2.21
CA TYR A 197 -1.70 -4.00 2.72
C TYR A 197 -2.51 -2.72 2.97
N GLU A 198 -1.87 -1.58 3.26
CA GLU A 198 -2.57 -0.30 3.42
C GLU A 198 -3.17 0.14 2.08
N SER A 199 -2.34 0.14 1.04
CA SER A 199 -2.77 0.43 -0.33
C SER A 199 -3.81 -0.55 -0.84
N TRP A 200 -3.67 -1.83 -0.51
CA TRP A 200 -4.64 -2.85 -0.89
C TRP A 200 -6.00 -2.61 -0.24
N VAL A 201 -6.06 -2.31 1.06
CA VAL A 201 -7.32 -1.94 1.72
C VAL A 201 -7.90 -0.65 1.10
N LYS A 202 -7.06 0.35 0.81
CA LYS A 202 -7.49 1.59 0.15
C LYS A 202 -8.14 1.38 -1.20
N SER A 203 -7.64 0.45 -2.01
CA SER A 203 -8.21 0.12 -3.33
C SER A 203 -9.66 -0.38 -3.26
N LEU A 204 -10.10 -0.89 -2.11
CA LEU A 204 -11.46 -1.42 -1.91
C LEU A 204 -12.44 -0.36 -1.39
N ILE A 205 -11.98 0.82 -0.96
CA ILE A 205 -12.81 1.80 -0.26
C ILE A 205 -13.85 2.40 -1.24
N PRO A 206 -15.15 2.35 -0.91
CA PRO A 206 -16.18 3.00 -1.72
C PRO A 206 -16.05 4.52 -1.71
N SER A 207 -15.94 5.10 -2.90
CA SER A 207 -15.86 6.56 -3.07
C SER A 207 -17.09 7.32 -2.55
N ALA A 208 -18.27 6.73 -2.70
CA ALA A 208 -19.54 7.40 -2.39
C ALA A 208 -19.88 7.47 -0.88
N GLN A 209 -19.28 6.62 -0.02
CA GLN A 209 -19.73 6.45 1.37
C GLN A 209 -18.57 6.36 2.38
N ARG A 210 -17.71 7.38 2.37
CA ARG A 210 -16.48 7.46 3.20
C ARG A 210 -16.73 7.31 4.70
N LYS A 211 -17.81 7.90 5.23
CA LYS A 211 -18.13 7.85 6.67
C LYS A 211 -18.39 6.41 7.13
N ARG A 212 -19.16 5.64 6.36
CA ARG A 212 -19.50 4.26 6.68
C ARG A 212 -18.29 3.35 6.54
N ALA A 213 -17.48 3.57 5.50
CA ALA A 213 -16.20 2.89 5.35
C ALA A 213 -15.25 3.18 6.52
N TYR A 214 -15.21 4.42 7.03
CA TYR A 214 -14.39 4.79 8.18
C TYR A 214 -14.80 4.03 9.45
N ILE A 215 -16.11 3.99 9.77
CA ILE A 215 -16.60 3.27 10.96
C ILE A 215 -16.27 1.78 10.87
N LEU A 216 -16.42 1.17 9.68
CA LEU A 216 -16.05 -0.22 9.48
C LEU A 216 -14.55 -0.44 9.70
N LEU A 217 -13.68 0.42 9.15
CA LEU A 217 -12.23 0.32 9.31
C LEU A 217 -11.76 0.62 10.75
N GLU A 218 -12.52 1.41 11.52
CA GLU A 218 -12.26 1.66 12.94
C GLU A 218 -12.28 0.36 13.76
N GLN A 219 -13.16 -0.60 13.43
CA GLN A 219 -13.21 -1.90 14.11
C GLN A 219 -11.92 -2.72 13.97
N PHE A 220 -11.15 -2.47 12.92
CA PHE A 220 -9.90 -3.17 12.61
C PHE A 220 -8.66 -2.32 12.89
N ASP A 221 -8.80 -1.13 13.48
CA ASP A 221 -7.72 -0.17 13.72
C ASP A 221 -6.99 0.22 12.41
N LEU A 222 -7.77 0.42 11.35
CA LEU A 222 -7.38 0.85 10.00
C LEU A 222 -8.00 2.21 9.61
N SER A 223 -8.56 2.94 10.58
CA SER A 223 -9.22 4.23 10.36
C SER A 223 -8.26 5.30 9.81
N ASN A 224 -6.97 5.18 10.09
CA ASN A 224 -5.90 6.04 9.58
C ASN A 224 -5.76 6.03 8.04
N LEU A 225 -6.35 5.04 7.35
CA LEU A 225 -6.33 4.94 5.89
C LEU A 225 -7.26 5.93 5.20
N ILE A 226 -8.25 6.48 5.92
CA ILE A 226 -9.22 7.45 5.41
C ILE A 226 -9.03 8.78 6.16
N SER A 227 -8.80 9.85 5.40
CA SER A 227 -8.90 11.20 5.93
C SER A 227 -10.33 11.69 5.81
N LEU A 228 -11.00 11.89 6.94
CA LEU A 228 -12.31 12.52 7.02
C LEU A 228 -12.17 14.02 7.19
N SER A 229 -13.12 14.76 6.64
CA SER A 229 -13.22 16.19 6.91
C SER A 229 -13.69 16.46 8.36
N PRO A 230 -13.33 17.60 8.96
CA PRO A 230 -13.76 17.96 10.31
C PRO A 230 -15.27 17.80 10.59
N PRO A 231 -16.20 18.22 9.71
CA PRO A 231 -17.64 18.01 9.97
C PRO A 231 -18.04 16.53 10.00
N GLU A 232 -17.44 15.69 9.15
CA GLU A 232 -17.73 14.25 9.11
C GLU A 232 -17.26 13.54 10.38
N SER A 233 -16.11 13.98 10.93
CA SER A 233 -15.59 13.44 12.19
C SER A 233 -16.49 13.74 13.39
N VAL A 234 -17.15 14.90 13.40
CA VAL A 234 -18.09 15.29 14.46
C VAL A 234 -19.37 14.47 14.38
N GLU A 235 -19.85 14.19 13.16
CA GLU A 235 -21.03 13.36 12.93
C GLU A 235 -20.83 11.94 13.45
N ILE A 236 -19.70 11.31 13.14
CA ILE A 236 -19.38 9.95 13.59
C ILE A 236 -19.29 9.86 15.11
N ARG A 237 -18.77 10.90 15.78
CA ARG A 237 -18.72 10.97 17.25
C ARG A 237 -20.09 11.11 17.91
N ARG A 238 -21.09 11.62 17.19
CA ARG A 238 -22.45 11.83 17.69
C ARG A 238 -23.38 10.65 17.47
N LEU A 239 -22.95 9.62 16.72
CA LEU A 239 -23.76 8.43 16.47
C LEU A 239 -23.97 7.61 17.75
N SER A 240 -25.19 7.10 17.92
CA SER A 240 -25.48 6.10 18.96
C SER A 240 -24.82 4.76 18.63
N LEU A 241 -24.73 3.86 19.62
CA LEU A 241 -24.17 2.52 19.41
C LEU A 241 -24.98 1.72 18.38
N GLU A 242 -26.31 1.75 18.47
CA GLU A 242 -27.21 1.08 17.52
C GLU A 242 -27.04 1.61 16.08
N GLN A 243 -26.96 2.94 15.91
CA GLN A 243 -26.73 3.55 14.60
C GLN A 243 -25.36 3.19 14.02
N ARG A 244 -24.34 3.03 14.87
CA ARG A 244 -23.02 2.57 14.42
C ARG A 244 -23.09 1.15 13.89
N GLU A 245 -23.77 0.25 14.59
CA GLU A 245 -23.93 -1.15 14.17
C GLU A 245 -24.69 -1.26 12.84
N ASP A 246 -25.76 -0.48 12.67
CA ASP A 246 -26.49 -0.40 11.40
C ASP A 246 -25.58 0.09 10.26
N TRP A 247 -24.79 1.15 10.51
CA TRP A 247 -23.85 1.67 9.51
C TRP A 247 -22.73 0.69 9.18
N ILE A 248 -22.32 -0.15 10.14
CA ILE A 248 -21.34 -1.23 9.92
C ILE A 248 -21.94 -2.32 9.04
N ALA A 249 -23.19 -2.73 9.29
CA ALA A 249 -23.89 -3.71 8.46
C ALA A 249 -24.04 -3.21 7.02
N GLU A 250 -24.50 -1.96 6.85
CA GLU A 250 -24.60 -1.32 5.53
C GLU A 250 -23.21 -1.16 4.87
N ALA A 251 -22.17 -0.84 5.64
CA ALA A 251 -20.80 -0.77 5.12
C ALA A 251 -20.33 -2.14 4.60
N LYS A 252 -20.57 -3.22 5.34
CA LYS A 252 -20.22 -4.58 4.91
C LYS A 252 -20.89 -4.94 3.58
N GLU A 253 -22.17 -4.61 3.41
CA GLU A 253 -22.87 -4.83 2.14
C GLU A 253 -22.24 -4.06 0.98
N LEU A 254 -21.82 -2.81 1.22
CA LEU A 254 -21.15 -2.00 0.20
C LEU A 254 -19.80 -2.59 -0.19
N PHE A 255 -18.99 -3.04 0.77
CA PHE A 255 -17.72 -3.69 0.44
C PHE A 255 -17.93 -5.01 -0.30
N ASN A 256 -19.02 -5.72 0.00
CA ASN A 256 -19.30 -7.05 -0.53
C ASN A 256 -20.01 -7.08 -1.89
N THR A 257 -19.83 -6.04 -2.72
CA THR A 257 -20.32 -6.04 -4.09
C THR A 257 -19.57 -7.06 -4.97
N TYR A 258 -20.24 -7.57 -6.01
CA TYR A 258 -19.66 -8.56 -6.92
C TYR A 258 -18.33 -8.11 -7.52
N ASP A 259 -18.25 -6.86 -8.00
CA ASP A 259 -17.04 -6.34 -8.64
C ASP A 259 -15.86 -6.22 -7.68
N ARG A 260 -16.11 -5.77 -6.44
CA ARG A 260 -15.06 -5.66 -5.41
C ARG A 260 -14.57 -7.02 -4.97
N ARG A 261 -15.49 -7.97 -4.78
CA ARG A 261 -15.13 -9.35 -4.44
C ARG A 261 -14.30 -9.98 -5.55
N ARG A 262 -14.71 -9.82 -6.81
CA ARG A 262 -13.96 -10.32 -7.97
C ARG A 262 -12.56 -9.69 -8.07
N PHE A 263 -12.45 -8.39 -7.85
CA PHE A 263 -11.17 -7.68 -7.83
C PHE A 263 -10.27 -8.20 -6.70
N LEU A 264 -10.81 -8.33 -5.48
CA LEU A 264 -10.09 -8.85 -4.32
C LEU A 264 -9.60 -10.29 -4.56
N GLU A 265 -10.47 -11.17 -5.05
CA GLU A 265 -10.13 -12.56 -5.36
C GLU A 265 -9.08 -12.66 -6.46
N GLY A 266 -9.14 -11.80 -7.48
CA GLY A 266 -8.13 -11.71 -8.53
C GLY A 266 -6.76 -11.30 -7.98
N ARG A 267 -6.71 -10.24 -7.17
CA ARG A 267 -5.47 -9.77 -6.54
C ARG A 267 -4.89 -10.76 -5.53
N PHE A 268 -5.72 -11.43 -4.73
CA PHE A 268 -5.25 -12.49 -3.85
C PHE A 268 -4.71 -13.69 -4.64
N SER A 269 -5.39 -14.07 -5.72
CA SER A 269 -4.91 -15.16 -6.58
C SER A 269 -3.54 -14.84 -7.17
N GLU A 270 -3.32 -13.60 -7.61
CA GLU A 270 -2.01 -13.12 -8.06
C GLU A 270 -0.96 -13.26 -6.96
N VAL A 271 -1.26 -12.82 -5.73
CA VAL A 271 -0.36 -12.98 -4.57
C VAL A 271 -0.04 -14.45 -4.29
N ILE A 272 -1.03 -15.35 -4.37
CA ILE A 272 -0.85 -16.78 -4.14
C ILE A 272 0.07 -17.38 -5.23
N GLU A 273 -0.18 -17.08 -6.50
CA GLU A 273 0.60 -17.60 -7.64
C GLU A 273 2.03 -17.07 -7.70
N VAL A 274 2.22 -15.80 -7.33
CA VAL A 274 3.53 -15.13 -7.41
C VAL A 274 4.39 -15.40 -6.18
N PHE A 275 3.81 -15.38 -4.99
CA PHE A 275 4.58 -15.44 -3.74
C PHE A 275 4.46 -16.76 -2.99
N LEU A 276 3.25 -17.32 -2.87
CA LEU A 276 3.02 -18.48 -2.00
C LEU A 276 3.34 -19.80 -2.71
N LYS A 277 2.77 -20.07 -3.89
CA LYS A 277 2.99 -21.33 -4.60
C LYS A 277 4.46 -21.60 -4.91
N PRO A 278 5.25 -20.67 -5.46
CA PRO A 278 6.66 -20.91 -5.72
C PRO A 278 7.46 -21.17 -4.44
N TRP A 279 7.10 -20.50 -3.34
CA TRP A 279 7.70 -20.72 -2.03
C TRP A 279 7.35 -22.11 -1.46
N MET A 280 6.10 -22.56 -1.63
CA MET A 280 5.65 -23.89 -1.25
C MET A 280 6.32 -24.99 -2.07
N VAL A 281 6.48 -24.81 -3.39
CA VAL A 281 7.13 -25.81 -4.27
C VAL A 281 8.56 -26.09 -3.83
N LYS A 282 9.33 -25.05 -3.47
CA LYS A 282 10.68 -25.22 -2.88
C LYS A 282 10.67 -25.97 -1.54
N ARG A 283 9.50 -26.00 -0.91
CA ARG A 283 9.20 -26.64 0.37
C ARG A 283 8.31 -27.86 0.13
N PHE A 284 8.67 -28.74 -0.80
CA PHE A 284 7.96 -30.00 -1.04
C PHE A 284 6.48 -29.87 -1.47
N GLY A 285 6.03 -28.69 -1.89
CA GLY A 285 4.71 -28.47 -2.51
C GLY A 285 3.55 -28.26 -1.55
N PHE A 286 3.75 -28.25 -0.22
CA PHE A 286 2.68 -28.01 0.75
C PHE A 286 3.16 -27.24 2.00
N SER A 287 2.24 -26.64 2.74
CA SER A 287 2.54 -25.85 3.95
C SER A 287 1.33 -25.76 4.88
N THR A 288 1.57 -25.50 6.17
CA THR A 288 0.49 -25.26 7.15
C THR A 288 -0.10 -23.85 6.98
N ARG A 289 -1.29 -23.61 7.54
CA ARG A 289 -1.90 -22.27 7.57
C ARG A 289 -1.02 -21.27 8.28
N LEU A 290 -0.46 -21.65 9.43
CA LEU A 290 0.38 -20.78 10.25
C LEU A 290 1.61 -20.32 9.47
N ASP A 291 2.28 -21.25 8.79
CA ASP A 291 3.45 -20.93 7.96
C ASP A 291 3.10 -19.97 6.81
N LEU A 292 1.92 -20.13 6.19
CA LEU A 292 1.45 -19.26 5.12
C LEU A 292 1.11 -17.85 5.63
N LEU A 293 0.45 -17.75 6.79
CA LEU A 293 0.16 -16.46 7.43
C LEU A 293 1.44 -15.75 7.84
N GLU A 294 2.40 -16.46 8.43
CA GLU A 294 3.72 -15.90 8.75
C GLU A 294 4.44 -15.43 7.48
N ARG A 295 4.35 -16.21 6.39
CA ARG A 295 4.95 -15.80 5.12
C ARG A 295 4.31 -14.52 4.58
N LEU A 296 2.99 -14.40 4.61
CA LEU A 296 2.27 -13.19 4.18
C LEU A 296 2.64 -11.98 5.05
N GLU A 297 2.75 -12.16 6.37
CA GLU A 297 3.21 -11.12 7.28
C GLU A 297 4.63 -10.64 6.94
N ARG A 298 5.54 -11.58 6.65
CA ARG A 298 6.92 -11.27 6.24
C ARG A 298 6.99 -10.55 4.90
N LEU A 299 6.04 -10.79 3.99
CA LEU A 299 5.93 -10.09 2.71
C LEU A 299 5.30 -8.70 2.85
N SER A 300 4.77 -8.33 4.02
CA SER A 300 4.20 -7.01 4.25
C SER A 300 5.27 -5.93 4.29
N VAL A 301 5.02 -4.81 3.62
CA VAL A 301 5.82 -3.57 3.77
C VAL A 301 5.77 -3.08 5.22
N LYS A 302 4.63 -3.26 5.91
CA LYS A 302 4.40 -2.87 7.31
C LYS A 302 3.79 -4.04 8.08
N LYS A 303 4.61 -4.78 8.84
CA LYS A 303 4.18 -5.98 9.58
C LYS A 303 2.97 -5.71 10.49
N GLY A 304 2.96 -4.59 11.21
CA GLY A 304 1.86 -4.22 12.12
C GLY A 304 0.49 -4.01 11.46
N VAL A 305 0.44 -3.86 10.13
CA VAL A 305 -0.83 -3.69 9.39
C VAL A 305 -1.39 -5.02 8.91
N PHE A 306 -0.55 -6.05 8.76
CA PHE A 306 -0.94 -7.32 8.16
C PHE A 306 -2.13 -7.96 8.88
N HIS A 307 -2.04 -8.15 10.20
CA HIS A 307 -3.11 -8.82 10.96
C HIS A 307 -4.44 -8.05 10.88
N LYS A 308 -4.37 -6.72 10.90
CA LYS A 308 -5.54 -5.84 10.78
C LYS A 308 -6.20 -5.98 9.41
N ALA A 309 -5.42 -5.90 8.34
CA ALA A 309 -5.91 -6.06 6.97
C ALA A 309 -6.43 -7.48 6.71
N HIS A 310 -5.74 -8.50 7.23
CA HIS A 310 -6.16 -9.89 7.09
C HIS A 310 -7.48 -10.18 7.83
N ALA A 311 -7.66 -9.62 9.03
CA ALA A 311 -8.92 -9.70 9.78
C ALA A 311 -10.05 -9.00 9.01
N PHE A 312 -9.79 -7.80 8.47
CA PHE A 312 -10.73 -7.08 7.61
C PHE A 312 -11.15 -7.91 6.40
N PHE A 313 -10.22 -8.51 5.66
CA PHE A 313 -10.56 -9.35 4.51
C PHE A 313 -11.41 -10.55 4.93
N SER A 314 -11.00 -11.26 5.98
CA SER A 314 -11.68 -12.46 6.47
C SER A 314 -13.12 -12.16 6.89
N ASP A 315 -13.34 -11.11 7.68
CA ASP A 315 -14.67 -10.77 8.20
C ASP A 315 -15.60 -10.18 7.12
N VAL A 316 -15.10 -9.24 6.32
CA VAL A 316 -15.93 -8.49 5.38
C VAL A 316 -16.27 -9.29 4.11
N PHE A 317 -15.33 -10.10 3.60
CA PHE A 317 -15.49 -10.76 2.30
C PHE A 317 -15.67 -12.28 2.39
N TYR A 318 -15.19 -12.90 3.47
CA TYR A 318 -15.17 -14.36 3.62
C TYR A 318 -15.92 -14.85 4.87
N THR A 319 -16.77 -14.01 5.49
CA THR A 319 -17.64 -14.40 6.61
C THR A 319 -16.88 -15.08 7.76
N GLY A 320 -15.68 -14.58 8.07
CA GLY A 320 -14.79 -15.12 9.11
C GLY A 320 -13.91 -16.29 8.67
N GLN A 321 -14.03 -16.78 7.44
CA GLN A 321 -13.10 -17.76 6.86
C GLN A 321 -11.84 -17.08 6.33
N SER A 322 -10.72 -17.81 6.32
CA SER A 322 -9.48 -17.29 5.73
C SER A 322 -9.60 -17.18 4.20
N PRO A 323 -9.13 -16.09 3.57
CA PRO A 323 -9.05 -15.98 2.12
C PRO A 323 -8.30 -17.16 1.47
N LEU A 324 -7.31 -17.70 2.18
CA LEU A 324 -6.53 -18.86 1.72
C LEU A 324 -7.40 -20.10 1.54
N GLU A 325 -8.40 -20.33 2.40
CA GLU A 325 -9.25 -21.52 2.33
C GLU A 325 -10.16 -21.55 1.11
N LYS A 326 -10.56 -20.38 0.62
CA LYS A 326 -11.41 -20.28 -0.57
C LYS A 326 -10.59 -20.28 -1.87
N LEU A 327 -9.38 -19.72 -1.84
CA LEU A 327 -8.58 -19.48 -3.04
C LEU A 327 -7.52 -20.55 -3.29
N MET A 328 -7.06 -21.24 -2.24
CA MET A 328 -6.18 -22.38 -2.38
C MET A 328 -7.03 -23.65 -2.48
N GLY A 329 -6.94 -24.34 -3.63
CA GLY A 329 -7.84 -25.43 -4.01
C GLY A 329 -7.94 -26.56 -2.99
N LYS A 330 -7.05 -27.56 -3.07
CA LYS A 330 -7.11 -28.75 -2.21
C LYS A 330 -6.47 -28.48 -0.84
N LYS A 331 -7.15 -28.91 0.23
CA LYS A 331 -6.66 -28.88 1.61
C LYS A 331 -6.93 -30.21 2.32
N GLU A 332 -6.08 -30.56 3.28
CA GLU A 332 -6.28 -31.67 4.20
C GLU A 332 -5.91 -31.24 5.62
N GLY A 333 -6.91 -31.13 6.49
CA GLY A 333 -6.72 -30.49 7.81
C GLY A 333 -6.24 -29.04 7.65
N ASP A 334 -5.12 -28.71 8.30
CA ASP A 334 -4.47 -27.39 8.22
C ASP A 334 -3.42 -27.29 7.08
N LEU A 335 -3.29 -28.33 6.24
CA LEU A 335 -2.33 -28.36 5.14
C LEU A 335 -2.92 -27.86 3.84
N PHE A 336 -2.18 -26.95 3.21
CA PHE A 336 -2.45 -26.37 1.91
C PHE A 336 -1.43 -26.86 0.89
N PHE A 337 -1.89 -27.08 -0.34
CA PHE A 337 -1.08 -27.62 -1.43
C PHE A 337 -0.91 -26.59 -2.56
N ALA A 338 0.28 -26.52 -3.13
CA ALA A 338 0.58 -25.61 -4.24
C ALA A 338 -0.05 -26.06 -5.55
N HIS A 339 -0.10 -27.38 -5.76
CA HIS A 339 -0.61 -28.05 -6.95
C HIS A 339 -1.33 -29.34 -6.60
N ASP A 340 -2.24 -29.78 -7.45
CA ASP A 340 -3.00 -31.02 -7.26
C ASP A 340 -2.09 -32.27 -7.24
N ALA A 341 -1.02 -32.27 -8.04
CA ALA A 341 -0.04 -33.36 -8.02
C ALA A 341 0.63 -33.53 -6.65
N GLY A 342 0.94 -32.41 -5.96
CA GLY A 342 1.52 -32.48 -4.62
C GLY A 342 0.55 -33.02 -3.56
N PHE A 343 -0.75 -32.82 -3.77
CA PHE A 343 -1.78 -33.42 -2.94
C PHE A 343 -1.90 -34.93 -3.19
N GLU A 344 -1.87 -35.37 -4.44
CA GLU A 344 -1.89 -36.79 -4.79
C GLU A 344 -0.65 -37.53 -4.25
N ASP A 345 0.52 -36.90 -4.34
CA ASP A 345 1.76 -37.40 -3.75
C ASP A 345 1.65 -37.55 -2.22
N PHE A 346 1.06 -36.56 -1.56
CA PHE A 346 0.79 -36.60 -0.12
C PHE A 346 -0.16 -37.75 0.24
N GLN A 347 -1.28 -37.88 -0.47
CA GLN A 347 -2.25 -38.95 -0.23
C GLN A 347 -1.62 -40.32 -0.43
N PHE A 348 -0.80 -40.49 -1.46
CA PHE A 348 -0.11 -41.75 -1.71
C PHE A 348 0.85 -42.14 -0.58
N VAL A 349 1.59 -41.18 -0.02
CA VAL A 349 2.44 -41.43 1.15
C VAL A 349 1.60 -41.75 2.39
N MET A 350 0.47 -41.06 2.59
CA MET A 350 -0.43 -41.34 3.70
C MET A 350 -1.07 -42.74 3.59
N GLU A 351 -1.44 -43.17 2.40
CA GLU A 351 -1.93 -44.53 2.11
C GLU A 351 -0.88 -45.59 2.45
N ALA A 352 0.41 -45.32 2.20
CA ALA A 352 1.50 -46.21 2.58
C ALA A 352 1.76 -46.20 4.11
N ILE A 353 1.58 -45.07 4.79
CA ILE A 353 1.82 -44.97 6.25
C ILE A 353 0.70 -45.62 7.06
N ASN A 354 -0.55 -45.45 6.64
CA ASN A 354 -1.74 -45.84 7.41
C ASN A 354 -1.76 -47.33 7.86
N PRO A 355 -1.36 -48.32 7.03
CA PRO A 355 -1.32 -49.73 7.41
C PRO A 355 -0.38 -50.06 8.57
N TYR A 356 0.68 -49.28 8.78
CA TYR A 356 1.61 -49.51 9.91
C TYR A 356 0.91 -49.28 11.26
N PHE A 357 -0.13 -48.45 11.32
CA PHE A 357 -0.89 -48.15 12.55
C PHE A 357 -2.19 -48.96 12.64
N TYR A 358 -2.10 -50.28 12.44
CA TYR A 358 -3.24 -51.20 12.40
C TYR A 358 -3.94 -51.43 13.76
N LYS A 359 -3.29 -51.07 14.88
CA LYS A 359 -3.85 -51.17 16.24
C LYS A 359 -3.62 -49.89 17.04
N LYS A 360 -4.55 -49.58 17.95
CA LYS A 360 -4.38 -48.47 18.91
C LYS A 360 -3.17 -48.74 19.80
N GLY A 361 -2.32 -47.72 19.99
CA GLY A 361 -1.11 -47.80 20.81
C GLY A 361 0.15 -48.29 20.07
N VAL A 362 0.06 -48.62 18.78
CA VAL A 362 1.25 -48.93 17.98
C VAL A 362 2.07 -47.65 17.80
N CYS A 363 3.38 -47.75 18.06
CA CYS A 363 4.31 -46.66 17.93
C CYS A 363 5.61 -47.14 17.26
N TYR A 364 6.27 -46.21 16.56
CA TYR A 364 7.52 -46.49 15.85
C TYR A 364 8.51 -45.35 16.12
N PRO A 365 9.82 -45.64 16.24
CA PRO A 365 10.84 -44.62 16.08
C PRO A 365 10.67 -43.96 14.71
N VAL A 366 10.69 -42.63 14.66
CA VAL A 366 10.39 -41.89 13.41
C VAL A 366 11.33 -42.27 12.27
N ALA A 367 12.63 -42.45 12.56
CA ALA A 367 13.60 -42.87 11.56
C ALA A 367 13.26 -44.23 10.94
N GLN A 368 12.84 -45.20 11.77
CA GLN A 368 12.48 -46.53 11.29
C GLN A 368 11.21 -46.51 10.44
N LEU A 369 10.20 -45.72 10.83
CA LEU A 369 8.98 -45.58 10.03
C LEU A 369 9.28 -44.97 8.66
N ILE A 370 10.12 -43.93 8.60
CA ILE A 370 10.55 -43.33 7.33
C ILE A 370 11.22 -44.38 6.45
N ASP A 371 12.17 -45.16 6.98
CA ASP A 371 12.86 -46.20 6.22
C ASP A 371 11.92 -47.28 5.68
N TYR A 372 10.91 -47.69 6.46
CA TYR A 372 9.93 -48.68 6.02
C TYR A 372 9.05 -48.15 4.89
N VAL A 373 8.54 -46.93 5.05
CA VAL A 373 7.70 -46.28 4.05
C VAL A 373 8.50 -46.02 2.77
N GLU A 374 9.72 -45.51 2.85
CA GLU A 374 10.59 -45.28 1.68
C GLU A 374 10.89 -46.59 0.94
N LYS A 375 11.14 -47.69 1.65
CA LYS A 375 11.32 -49.03 1.04
C LYS A 375 10.07 -49.52 0.33
N GLU A 376 8.89 -49.30 0.91
CA GLU A 376 7.61 -49.69 0.31
C GLU A 376 7.29 -48.87 -0.95
N LEU A 377 7.48 -47.55 -0.88
CA LEU A 377 7.32 -46.66 -2.03
C LEU A 377 8.30 -47.01 -3.17
N SER A 378 9.52 -47.39 -2.82
CA SER A 378 10.53 -47.87 -3.78
C SER A 378 10.11 -49.16 -4.49
N LYS A 379 9.42 -50.09 -3.81
CA LYS A 379 8.86 -51.29 -4.46
C LYS A 379 7.79 -50.96 -5.49
N ASN A 380 7.07 -49.86 -5.28
CA ASN A 380 6.06 -49.35 -6.20
C ASN A 380 6.64 -48.42 -7.29
N TRP A 381 7.97 -48.35 -7.43
CA TRP A 381 8.69 -47.52 -8.40
C TRP A 381 8.35 -46.02 -8.34
N LYS A 382 7.92 -45.53 -7.18
CA LYS A 382 7.70 -44.09 -6.95
C LYS A 382 8.81 -43.54 -6.06
N GLY A 383 9.62 -42.65 -6.65
CA GLY A 383 10.65 -41.91 -5.94
C GLY A 383 10.16 -40.51 -5.58
N PHE A 384 10.41 -40.09 -4.34
CA PHE A 384 10.16 -38.72 -3.88
C PHE A 384 11.49 -38.01 -3.60
N GLN A 385 11.45 -36.68 -3.55
CA GLN A 385 12.60 -35.90 -3.11
C GLN A 385 13.00 -36.28 -1.68
N THR A 386 14.31 -36.30 -1.40
CA THR A 386 14.83 -36.67 -0.08
C THR A 386 14.23 -35.78 1.01
N GLY A 387 13.64 -36.40 2.03
CA GLY A 387 13.00 -35.70 3.14
C GLY A 387 11.52 -35.37 2.93
N PHE A 388 10.93 -35.67 1.77
CA PHE A 388 9.49 -35.51 1.53
C PHE A 388 8.65 -36.35 2.50
N VAL A 389 8.92 -37.66 2.58
CA VAL A 389 8.20 -38.60 3.47
C VAL A 389 8.30 -38.17 4.94
N LYS A 390 9.52 -37.81 5.36
CA LYS A 390 9.76 -37.24 6.69
C LYS A 390 8.83 -36.06 6.96
N ARG A 391 8.76 -35.10 6.02
CA ARG A 391 7.92 -33.92 6.20
C ARG A 391 6.44 -34.24 6.25
N VAL A 392 5.95 -35.15 5.40
CA VAL A 392 4.54 -35.59 5.43
C VAL A 392 4.17 -36.09 6.83
N ILE A 393 5.02 -36.92 7.44
CA ILE A 393 4.80 -37.43 8.80
C ILE A 393 4.75 -36.28 9.81
N PHE A 394 5.72 -35.36 9.79
CA PHE A 394 5.79 -34.25 10.77
C PHE A 394 4.70 -33.20 10.62
N SER A 395 4.23 -32.96 9.40
CA SER A 395 3.26 -31.91 9.11
C SER A 395 1.81 -32.37 9.19
N CYS A 396 1.55 -33.68 9.24
CA CYS A 396 0.19 -34.21 9.29
C CYS A 396 -0.35 -34.26 10.74
N ASP A 397 -1.54 -33.69 10.94
CA ASP A 397 -2.22 -33.65 12.23
C ASP A 397 -2.65 -35.02 12.77
N ALA A 398 -2.65 -36.05 11.93
CA ALA A 398 -2.99 -37.42 12.33
C ALA A 398 -1.94 -38.05 13.26
N PHE A 399 -0.74 -37.47 13.34
CA PHE A 399 0.37 -38.00 14.11
C PHE A 399 0.70 -37.13 15.31
N THR A 400 1.31 -37.76 16.30
CA THR A 400 1.76 -37.15 17.54
C THR A 400 3.12 -37.72 17.89
N PHE A 401 3.96 -36.86 18.46
CA PHE A 401 5.37 -37.16 18.68
C PHE A 401 5.70 -37.10 20.16
N SER A 402 6.45 -38.08 20.63
CA SER A 402 7.00 -38.11 22.00
C SER A 402 8.49 -38.40 21.94
N GLN A 403 9.25 -37.78 22.83
CA GLN A 403 10.67 -38.03 22.95
C GLN A 403 10.90 -39.08 24.03
N THR A 404 11.64 -40.14 23.70
CA THR A 404 12.05 -41.16 24.67
C THR A 404 13.57 -41.18 24.83
N PRO A 405 14.08 -41.53 26.03
CA PRO A 405 15.52 -41.53 26.30
C PRO A 405 16.30 -42.56 25.47
N GLU A 406 15.67 -43.68 25.12
CA GLU A 406 16.35 -44.85 24.55
C GLU A 406 16.24 -44.96 23.02
N SER A 407 15.14 -44.48 22.42
CA SER A 407 14.80 -44.70 21.00
C SER A 407 14.60 -43.40 20.20
N GLY A 408 14.85 -42.25 20.83
CA GLY A 408 14.72 -40.94 20.19
C GLY A 408 13.27 -40.50 20.03
N LEU A 409 12.96 -39.82 18.92
CA LEU A 409 11.60 -39.35 18.63
C LEU A 409 10.73 -40.53 18.15
N ILE A 410 9.61 -40.76 18.84
CA ILE A 410 8.63 -41.80 18.52
C ILE A 410 7.36 -41.13 18.00
N VAL A 411 6.75 -41.75 16.98
CA VAL A 411 5.45 -41.34 16.42
C VAL A 411 4.34 -42.33 16.77
N TYR A 412 3.19 -41.78 17.13
CA TYR A 412 1.94 -42.49 17.35
C TYR A 412 0.81 -41.77 16.61
N ARG A 413 -0.14 -42.54 16.09
CA ARG A 413 -1.34 -42.00 15.44
C ARG A 413 -2.35 -41.54 16.50
N LYS A 414 -2.89 -40.33 16.34
CA LYS A 414 -3.97 -39.84 17.22
C LYS A 414 -5.19 -40.77 17.09
N PRO A 415 -5.86 -41.11 18.20
CA PRO A 415 -7.15 -41.78 18.12
C PRO A 415 -8.16 -40.83 17.47
N HIS A 416 -8.84 -41.30 16.42
CA HIS A 416 -10.04 -40.66 15.89
C HIS A 416 -11.18 -40.70 16.90
#